data_AF-A0A6G7IY03-F1
#
_entry.id   AF-A0A6G7IY03-F1
#
_cell.length_a   1.000
_cell.length_b   1.000
_cell.length_c   1.000
_cell.angle_alpha   90.00
_cell.angle_beta   90.00
_cell.angle_gamma   90.00
#
_symmetry.space_group_name_H-M   'P 1'
#
loop_
_entity.id
_entity.type
_entity.pdbx_description
1 polymer ?
#
loop_
_entity_poly.entity_id
_entity_poly.type
_entity_poly.pdbx_seq_one_letter_code
_entity_poly.pdbx_strand_id
1 'polypeptide(L)' 'MSNPIIELKWKNRTFNSTWLRTYKGFEDCPEEEAKKIVEQLQQLADIVCGHVQRIENERPDKKGF' A
#
# COMPACT_ATOMS: atom_id res chain seq x y z
N MET A 1 18.11 -2.63 -29.47
CA MET A 1 17.42 -3.47 -30.48
C MET A 1 16.09 -3.88 -29.88
N SER A 2 15.03 -3.12 -30.16
CA SER A 2 13.68 -3.37 -29.64
C SER A 2 12.94 -4.29 -30.60
N ASN A 3 12.25 -5.30 -30.08
CA ASN A 3 11.58 -6.32 -30.89
C ASN A 3 10.28 -5.74 -31.47
N PRO A 4 10.13 -5.59 -32.81
CA PRO A 4 9.00 -4.86 -33.42
C PRO A 4 7.62 -5.49 -33.12
N ILE A 5 7.60 -6.78 -32.77
CA ILE A 5 6.39 -7.51 -32.35
C ILE A 5 5.85 -6.99 -31.00
N ILE A 6 6.72 -6.55 -30.10
CA ILE A 6 6.35 -6.01 -28.78
C ILE A 6 5.74 -4.62 -28.94
N GLU A 7 6.33 -3.77 -29.77
CA GLU A 7 5.82 -2.42 -30.05
C GLU A 7 4.43 -2.42 -30.71
N LEU A 8 4.16 -3.36 -31.61
CA LEU A 8 2.85 -3.46 -32.26
C LEU A 8 1.73 -3.83 -31.27
N LYS A 9 2.02 -4.69 -30.28
CA LYS A 9 1.05 -5.08 -29.23
C LYS A 9 0.73 -3.95 -28.25
N TRP A 10 1.61 -2.97 -28.11
CA TRP A 10 1.45 -1.86 -27.16
C TRP A 10 0.72 -0.67 -27.78
N LYS A 11 0.90 -0.42 -29.09
CA LYS A 11 0.27 0.71 -29.80
C LYS A 11 -1.27 0.60 -29.96
N ASN A 12 -1.82 -0.62 -29.92
CA ASN A 12 -3.26 -0.87 -30.02
C ASN A 12 -3.92 -1.25 -28.69
N ARG A 13 -3.20 -1.16 -27.56
CA ARG A 13 -3.75 -1.49 -26.24
C ARG A 13 -4.39 -0.26 -25.63
N THR A 14 -5.70 -0.33 -25.41
CA THR A 14 -6.40 0.63 -24.57
C THR A 14 -5.95 0.39 -23.12
N PHE A 15 -5.13 1.29 -22.59
CA PHE A 15 -4.71 1.29 -21.18
C PHE A 15 -5.89 1.76 -20.30
N ASN A 16 -6.89 0.90 -20.15
CA ASN A 16 -8.08 1.17 -19.34
C ASN A 16 -8.11 0.28 -18.09
N SER A 17 -9.06 0.54 -17.19
CA SER A 17 -9.23 -0.23 -15.95
C SER A 17 -9.37 -1.73 -16.20
N THR A 18 -10.06 -2.13 -17.26
CA THR A 18 -10.19 -3.53 -17.67
C THR A 18 -8.84 -4.17 -18.01
N TRP A 19 -7.96 -3.45 -18.71
CA TRP A 19 -6.60 -3.91 -18.98
C TRP A 19 -5.75 -3.99 -17.70
N LEU A 20 -5.89 -3.02 -16.80
CA LEU A 20 -5.13 -2.98 -15.55
C LEU A 20 -5.48 -4.16 -14.63
N ARG A 21 -6.76 -4.54 -14.55
CA ARG A 21 -7.26 -5.70 -13.78
C ARG A 21 -6.68 -7.05 -14.23
N THR A 22 -6.04 -7.11 -15.39
CA THR A 22 -5.38 -8.35 -15.85
C THR A 22 -4.03 -8.62 -15.15
N TYR A 23 -3.53 -7.67 -14.38
CA TYR A 23 -2.27 -7.79 -13.64
C TYR A 23 -2.50 -8.18 -12.18
N LYS A 24 -1.62 -9.04 -11.68
CA LYS A 24 -1.62 -9.44 -10.26
C LYS A 24 -1.35 -8.22 -9.37
N GLY A 25 -2.22 -7.96 -8.40
CA GLY A 25 -2.22 -6.79 -7.53
C GLY A 25 -3.16 -5.65 -7.96
N PHE A 26 -3.84 -5.79 -9.11
CA PHE A 26 -4.85 -4.84 -9.60
C PHE A 26 -6.22 -5.51 -9.79
N GLU A 27 -6.40 -6.68 -9.20
CA GLU A 27 -7.68 -7.38 -9.22
C GLU A 27 -8.78 -6.55 -8.53
N ASP A 28 -10.03 -6.91 -8.82
CA ASP A 28 -11.16 -6.37 -8.09
C ASP A 28 -11.07 -6.76 -6.61
N CYS A 29 -10.93 -5.76 -5.75
CA CYS A 29 -11.01 -5.92 -4.31
C CYS A 29 -12.47 -5.71 -3.87
N PRO A 30 -13.15 -6.74 -3.33
CA PRO A 30 -14.47 -6.56 -2.74
C PRO A 30 -14.44 -5.50 -1.65
N GLU A 31 -15.49 -4.68 -1.57
CA GLU A 31 -15.56 -3.58 -0.59
C GLU A 31 -15.35 -4.06 0.85
N GLU A 32 -15.90 -5.23 1.20
CA GLU A 32 -15.74 -5.83 2.53
C GLU A 32 -14.30 -6.28 2.82
N GLU A 33 -13.57 -6.72 1.80
CA GLU A 33 -12.15 -7.06 1.93
C GLU A 33 -11.31 -5.79 2.08
N ALA A 34 -11.60 -4.74 1.30
CA ALA A 34 -10.96 -3.44 1.43
C ALA A 34 -11.17 -2.84 2.84
N LYS A 35 -12.40 -2.90 3.38
CA LYS A 35 -12.70 -2.45 4.74
C LYS A 35 -11.87 -3.17 5.80
N LYS A 36 -11.77 -4.51 5.70
CA LYS A 36 -10.96 -5.31 6.62
C LYS A 36 -9.48 -4.93 6.55
N ILE A 37 -8.93 -4.71 5.35
CA ILE A 37 -7.54 -4.28 5.18
C ILE A 37 -7.32 -2.92 5.84
N VAL A 38 -8.22 -1.96 5.63
CA VAL A 38 -8.14 -0.63 6.26
C VAL A 38 -8.20 -0.73 7.78
N GLU A 39 -9.08 -1.57 8.33
CA GLU A 39 -9.18 -1.78 9.77
C GLU A 39 -7.91 -2.39 10.37
N GLN A 40 -7.31 -3.38 9.70
CA GLN A 40 -6.03 -3.97 10.12
C GLN A 40 -4.89 -2.96 10.08
N LEU A 41 -4.84 -2.11 9.06
CA LEU A 41 -3.84 -1.05 8.96
C LEU A 41 -4.01 0.00 10.07
N GLN A 42 -5.25 0.35 10.41
CA GLN A 42 -5.56 1.25 11.51
C GLN A 42 -5.06 0.68 12.85
N GLN A 43 -5.38 -0.58 13.13
CA GLN A 43 -4.93 -1.26 14.35
C GLN A 43 -3.40 -1.31 14.44
N LEU A 44 -2.71 -1.59 13.33
CA LEU A 44 -1.26 -1.59 13.29
C LEU A 44 -0.70 -0.19 13.57
N ALA A 45 -1.26 0.85 12.96
CA ALA A 45 -0.86 2.23 13.20
C ALA A 45 -1.02 2.61 14.68
N ASP A 46 -2.14 2.24 15.29
CA ASP A 46 -2.40 2.53 16.71
C ASP A 46 -1.38 1.83 17.63
N ILE A 47 -1.03 0.57 17.35
CA ILE A 47 -0.02 -0.18 18.09
C ILE A 47 1.36 0.49 17.95
N VAL A 48 1.78 0.83 16.74
CA VAL A 48 3.08 1.44 16.47
C VAL A 48 3.18 2.82 17.11
N CYS A 49 2.15 3.66 16.95
CA CYS A 49 2.08 4.98 17.58
C CYS A 49 2.14 4.86 19.11
N GLY A 50 1.36 3.95 19.69
CA GLY A 50 1.39 3.69 21.14
C GLY A 50 2.77 3.24 21.62
N HIS A 51 3.47 2.39 20.85
CA HIS A 51 4.82 1.95 21.17
C HIS A 51 5.83 3.10 21.14
N VAL A 52 5.80 3.94 20.09
CA VAL A 52 6.67 5.12 19.97
C VAL A 52 6.44 6.11 21.11
N GLN A 53 5.18 6.44 21.40
CA GLN A 53 4.83 7.37 22.49
C GLN A 53 5.25 6.85 23.87
N ARG A 54 5.13 5.54 24.12
CA ARG A 54 5.62 4.94 25.36
C ARG A 54 7.13 5.03 25.48
N ILE A 55 7.88 4.76 24.40
CA ILE A 55 9.33 4.92 24.38
C ILE A 55 9.74 6.36 24.65
N GLU A 56 9.02 7.35 24.13
CA GLU A 56 9.30 8.77 24.41
C GLU A 56 9.08 9.12 25.88
N ASN A 57 8.02 8.59 26.50
CA ASN A 57 7.68 8.86 27.90
C ASN A 57 8.50 8.07 28.91
N GLU A 58 9.03 6.90 28.53
CA GLU A 58 9.83 6.03 29.40
C GLU A 58 11.34 6.34 29.34
N ARG A 59 11.82 7.30 28.52
CA ARG A 59 13.22 7.76 28.57
C ARG A 59 13.50 8.49 29.89
N PRO A 60 14.26 7.91 30.84
CA PRO A 60 14.84 8.71 31.90
C PRO A 60 16.00 9.44 31.24
N ASP A 61 15.84 10.74 30.97
CA ASP A 61 16.91 11.75 30.86
C ASP A 61 16.45 12.96 30.05
N LYS A 62 15.53 13.73 30.64
CA LYS A 62 15.52 15.20 30.56
C LYS A 62 15.03 15.80 31.88
N LYS A 63 15.67 15.44 32.99
CA LYS A 63 15.79 16.34 34.15
C LYS A 63 17.13 17.06 34.02
N GLY A 64 17.17 18.05 33.13
CA GLY A 64 18.21 19.07 33.13
C GLY A 64 17.53 20.40 33.41
N PHE A 65 17.66 20.89 34.65
CA PHE A 65 18.10 22.22 35.08
C PHE A 65 18.08 22.23 36.61
#